data_AF-A0AAV4JXS7-F1
#
_entry.id   AF-A0AAV4JXS7-F1
#
_cell.length_a   1.000
_cell.length_b   1.000
_cell.length_c   1.000
_cell.angle_alpha   90.00
_cell.angle_beta   90.00
_cell.angle_gamma   90.00
#
_symmetry.space_group_name_H-M   'P 1'
#
loop_
_entity.id
_entity.type
_entity.pdbx_description
1 polymer ?
#
loop_
_entity_poly.entity_id
_entity_poly.type
_entity_poly.pdbx_seq_one_letter_code
_entity_poly.pdbx_strand_id
1 'polypeptide(L)'
;MNNTLKKKIEAAEMWFIRRILKVSWKDKKTNDEVLDMANTGRSLYSTIRRRQMKYTGHIYRARGIEHLAMTGKINGKKSRGRQITTYVDSLNTWANLEQHTRSQFMRSSCERQIWKTMTVNACSRHST
;
A
#
# COMPACT_ATOMS: atom_id res chain seq x y z
N MET A 1 6.66 2.24 -1.12
CA MET A 1 5.87 3.02 -2.11
C MET A 1 6.23 4.47 -1.92
N ASN A 2 6.77 5.14 -2.94
CA ASN A 2 7.35 6.48 -2.78
C ASN A 2 6.30 7.50 -2.33
N ASN A 3 6.69 8.46 -1.49
CA ASN A 3 5.79 9.50 -0.95
C ASN A 3 5.08 10.29 -2.09
N THR A 4 5.74 10.45 -3.23
CA THR A 4 5.17 11.05 -4.44
C THR A 4 3.94 10.29 -4.95
N LEU A 5 3.96 8.96 -4.92
CA LEU A 5 2.84 8.15 -5.40
C LEU A 5 1.66 8.17 -4.41
N LYS A 6 1.94 8.25 -3.10
CA LYS A 6 0.91 8.49 -2.07
C LYS A 6 0.13 9.77 -2.39
N LYS A 7 0.83 10.90 -2.56
CA LYS A 7 0.22 12.19 -2.90
C LYS A 7 -0.61 12.13 -4.20
N LYS A 8 -0.13 11.41 -5.22
CA LYS A 8 -0.88 11.21 -6.47
C LYS A 8 -2.18 10.40 -6.26
N ILE A 9 -2.15 9.36 -5.42
CA ILE A 9 -3.34 8.57 -5.12
C ILE A 9 -4.34 9.40 -4.32
N GLU A 10 -3.90 10.16 -3.33
CA GLU A 10 -4.77 11.06 -2.54
C GLU A 10 -5.38 12.16 -3.43
N ALA A 11 -4.61 12.72 -4.36
CA ALA A 11 -5.11 13.68 -5.34
C ALA A 11 -6.13 13.04 -6.31
N ALA A 12 -5.88 11.81 -6.76
CA ALA A 12 -6.83 11.07 -7.59
C ALA A 12 -8.13 10.77 -6.84
N GLU A 13 -8.04 10.36 -5.57
CA GLU A 13 -9.19 10.17 -4.68
C GLU A 13 -10.04 11.45 -4.56
N MET A 14 -9.40 12.60 -4.30
CA MET A 14 -10.10 13.88 -4.28
C MET A 14 -10.76 14.23 -5.62
N TRP A 15 -10.09 13.94 -6.73
CA TRP A 15 -10.66 14.16 -8.06
C TRP A 15 -11.89 13.29 -8.31
N PHE A 16 -11.87 12.00 -7.93
CA PHE A 16 -13.03 11.14 -8.02
C PHE A 16 -14.20 11.67 -7.18
N ILE A 17 -13.95 12.07 -5.93
CA ILE A 17 -15.00 12.60 -5.03
C ILE A 17 -15.63 13.87 -5.60
N ARG A 18 -14.82 14.84 -6.04
CA ARG A 18 -15.31 16.07 -6.67
C ARG A 18 -16.18 15.78 -7.89
N ARG A 19 -15.80 14.79 -8.70
CA ARG A 19 -16.55 14.38 -9.89
C ARG A 19 -17.86 13.68 -9.56
N ILE A 20 -17.87 12.80 -8.55
CA ILE A 20 -19.08 12.11 -8.07
C ILE A 20 -20.09 13.13 -7.51
N LEU A 21 -19.61 14.07 -6.69
CA LEU A 21 -20.43 15.13 -6.11
C LEU A 21 -20.76 16.29 -7.08
N LYS A 22 -20.23 16.24 -8.32
CA LYS A 22 -20.39 17.28 -9.34
C LYS A 22 -19.99 18.69 -8.86
N VAL A 23 -18.97 18.79 -8.01
CA VAL A 23 -18.48 20.08 -7.49
C VAL A 23 -17.81 20.86 -8.63
N SER A 24 -18.31 22.07 -8.89
CA SER A 24 -17.74 22.94 -9.91
C SER A 24 -16.44 23.57 -9.39
N TRP A 25 -15.48 23.82 -10.28
CA TRP A 25 -14.30 24.59 -9.91
C TRP A 25 -14.64 26.05 -9.54
N LYS A 26 -15.79 26.56 -10.02
CA LYS A 26 -16.31 27.89 -9.72
C LYS A 26 -16.72 28.03 -8.25
N ASP A 27 -17.12 26.92 -7.63
CA ASP A 27 -17.55 26.92 -6.23
C ASP A 27 -16.38 27.15 -5.27
N LYS A 28 -15.13 27.07 -5.75
CA LYS A 28 -13.89 27.30 -5.00
C LYS A 28 -13.79 26.56 -3.66
N LYS A 29 -14.53 25.44 -3.53
CA LYS A 29 -14.53 24.62 -2.32
C LYS A 29 -13.17 24.00 -2.06
N THR A 30 -12.75 24.07 -0.81
CA THR A 30 -11.56 23.43 -0.26
C THR A 30 -11.69 21.91 -0.29
N ASN A 31 -10.58 21.20 -0.09
CA ASN A 31 -10.64 19.73 -0.08
C ASN A 31 -11.37 19.20 1.16
N ASP A 32 -11.31 19.91 2.29
CA ASP A 32 -11.92 19.48 3.54
C ASP A 32 -13.45 19.63 3.47
N GLU A 33 -13.95 20.76 2.94
CA GLU A 33 -15.39 20.94 2.66
C GLU A 33 -15.94 19.86 1.70
N VAL A 34 -15.14 19.44 0.72
CA VAL A 34 -15.54 18.37 -0.20
C VAL A 34 -15.63 17.01 0.50
N LEU A 35 -14.76 16.74 1.46
CA LEU A 35 -14.81 15.52 2.26
C LEU A 35 -15.99 15.54 3.24
N ASP A 36 -16.28 16.69 3.85
CA ASP A 36 -17.43 16.88 4.73
C ASP A 36 -18.74 16.69 3.97
N MET A 37 -18.87 17.25 2.76
CA MET A 37 -20.02 17.01 1.88
C MET A 37 -20.18 15.53 1.50
N ALA A 38 -19.07 14.82 1.30
CA ALA A 38 -19.11 13.38 1.03
C ALA A 38 -19.44 12.56 2.28
N ASN A 39 -19.32 13.15 3.48
CA ASN A 39 -19.32 12.47 4.77
C ASN A 39 -18.32 11.30 4.81
N THR A 40 -17.15 11.48 4.19
CA THR A 40 -16.11 10.44 4.08
C THR A 40 -14.71 11.03 4.19
N GLY A 41 -13.79 10.31 4.86
CA GLY A 41 -12.36 10.61 4.83
C GLY A 41 -11.61 9.92 3.69
N ARG A 42 -10.34 10.31 3.47
CA ARG A 42 -9.44 9.65 2.51
C ARG A 42 -9.15 8.22 2.98
N SER A 43 -9.43 7.23 2.14
CA SER A 43 -9.35 5.81 2.48
C SER A 43 -8.76 4.94 1.37
N LEU A 44 -8.64 5.46 0.14
CA LEU A 44 -8.17 4.69 -1.01
C LEU A 44 -6.75 4.18 -0.80
N TYR A 45 -5.87 5.05 -0.31
CA TYR A 45 -4.48 4.69 -0.07
C TYR A 45 -4.32 3.59 0.98
N SER A 46 -5.03 3.70 2.11
CA SER A 46 -5.01 2.69 3.17
C SER A 46 -5.66 1.38 2.71
N THR A 47 -6.71 1.45 1.88
CA THR A 47 -7.35 0.29 1.26
C THR A 47 -6.40 -0.46 0.34
N ILE A 48 -5.66 0.24 -0.52
CA ILE A 48 -4.66 -0.37 -1.42
C ILE A 48 -3.61 -1.11 -0.60
N ARG A 49 -3.04 -0.47 0.44
CA ARG A 49 -2.05 -1.09 1.32
C ARG A 49 -2.58 -2.33 2.01
N ARG A 50 -3.80 -2.26 2.54
CA ARG A 50 -4.46 -3.39 3.19
C ARG A 50 -4.63 -4.57 2.23
N ARG A 51 -5.02 -4.30 0.98
CA ARG A 51 -5.15 -5.33 -0.07
C ARG A 51 -3.80 -5.93 -0.43
N GLN A 52 -2.76 -5.11 -0.56
CA GLN A 52 -1.39 -5.59 -0.79
C GLN A 52 -0.92 -6.55 0.31
N MET A 53 -1.12 -6.20 1.59
CA MET A 53 -0.76 -7.07 2.72
C MET A 53 -1.59 -8.36 2.76
N LYS A 54 -2.88 -8.29 2.47
CA LYS A 54 -3.72 -9.49 2.39
C LYS A 54 -3.23 -10.43 1.29
N TYR A 55 -2.92 -9.87 0.11
CA TYR A 55 -2.44 -10.62 -1.05
C TYR A 55 -1.09 -11.31 -0.76
N THR A 56 -0.14 -10.60 -0.16
CA THR A 56 1.17 -11.19 0.14
C THR A 56 1.11 -12.28 1.18
N GLY A 57 0.33 -12.09 2.25
CA GLY A 57 0.11 -13.15 3.23
C GLY A 57 -0.62 -14.36 2.63
N HIS A 58 -1.49 -14.16 1.63
CA HIS A 58 -2.12 -15.28 0.93
C HIS A 58 -1.11 -16.06 0.10
N ILE A 59 -0.34 -15.38 -0.76
CA ILE A 59 0.71 -15.97 -1.61
C ILE A 59 1.71 -16.77 -0.79
N TYR A 60 2.20 -16.18 0.32
CA TYR A 60 3.24 -16.83 1.12
C TYR A 60 2.74 -18.11 1.81
N ARG A 61 1.46 -18.15 2.19
CA ARG A 61 0.84 -19.34 2.80
C ARG A 61 0.43 -20.40 1.77
N ALA A 62 -0.05 -19.97 0.59
CA ALA A 62 -0.48 -20.87 -0.48
C ALA A 62 0.69 -21.65 -1.10
N ARG A 63 1.91 -21.08 -1.10
CA ARG A 63 3.14 -21.71 -1.62
C ARG A 63 3.03 -22.16 -3.10
N GLY A 64 2.22 -21.49 -3.91
CA GLY A 64 2.14 -21.74 -5.35
C GLY A 64 3.28 -21.12 -6.16
N ILE A 65 3.10 -21.04 -7.47
CA ILE A 65 4.10 -20.47 -8.40
C ILE A 65 4.33 -18.98 -8.09
N GLU A 66 3.28 -18.28 -7.70
CA GLU A 66 3.30 -16.88 -7.28
C GLU A 66 4.22 -16.64 -6.08
N HIS A 67 4.34 -17.60 -5.16
CA HIS A 67 5.31 -17.54 -4.06
C HIS A 67 6.74 -17.57 -4.58
N LEU A 68 7.04 -18.47 -5.53
CA LEU A 68 8.36 -18.55 -6.16
C LEU A 68 8.66 -17.28 -6.97
N ALA A 69 7.69 -16.74 -7.69
CA ALA A 69 7.84 -15.49 -8.44
C ALA A 69 8.13 -14.28 -7.52
N MET A 70 7.53 -14.27 -6.32
CA MET A 70 7.68 -13.18 -5.36
C MET A 70 8.96 -13.29 -4.51
N THR A 71 9.37 -14.50 -4.14
CA THR A 71 10.50 -14.75 -3.23
C THR A 71 11.77 -15.20 -3.94
N GLY A 72 11.65 -15.71 -5.16
CA GLY A 72 12.73 -16.27 -5.96
C GLY A 72 13.85 -15.26 -6.19
N LYS A 73 15.08 -15.72 -5.95
CA LYS A 73 16.29 -14.99 -6.34
C LYS A 73 16.76 -15.56 -7.67
N ILE A 74 16.88 -14.70 -8.67
CA ILE A 74 17.45 -15.05 -9.96
C ILE A 74 18.94 -14.69 -9.90
N ASN A 75 19.81 -15.61 -10.31
CA ASN A 75 21.24 -15.35 -10.41
C ASN A 75 21.50 -14.26 -11.47
N GLY A 76 22.33 -13.28 -11.12
CA GLY A 76 22.68 -12.16 -11.99
C GLY A 76 22.35 -10.79 -11.40
N LYS A 77 22.78 -9.74 -12.08
CA LYS A 77 22.51 -8.33 -11.70
C LYS A 77 21.26 -7.84 -12.43
N LYS A 78 20.49 -6.96 -11.80
CA LYS A 78 19.40 -6.25 -12.48
C LYS A 78 19.98 -5.36 -13.59
N SER A 79 19.35 -5.36 -14.76
CA SER A 79 19.73 -4.48 -15.86
C SER A 79 19.59 -3.00 -15.49
N ARG A 80 20.38 -2.15 -16.13
CA ARG A 80 20.25 -0.68 -15.98
C ARG A 80 18.83 -0.25 -16.37
N GLY A 81 18.27 0.70 -15.62
CA GLY A 81 16.90 1.19 -15.82
C GLY A 81 15.80 0.33 -15.17
N ARG A 82 16.06 -0.93 -14.81
CA ARG A 82 15.09 -1.76 -14.08
C ARG A 82 15.00 -1.30 -12.62
N GLN A 83 13.77 -1.26 -12.08
CA GLN A 83 13.54 -0.91 -10.69
C GLN A 83 14.32 -1.83 -9.72
N ILE A 84 15.16 -1.22 -8.88
CA ILE A 84 15.98 -1.92 -7.89
C ILE A 84 15.11 -2.42 -6.73
N THR A 85 14.18 -1.61 -6.24
CA THR A 85 13.25 -2.00 -5.19
C THR A 85 12.26 -3.03 -5.72
N THR A 86 12.23 -4.24 -5.15
CA THR A 86 11.19 -5.22 -5.50
C THR A 86 9.88 -4.92 -4.77
N TYR A 87 8.81 -5.61 -5.16
CA TYR A 87 7.53 -5.54 -4.45
C TYR A 87 7.69 -5.81 -2.95
N VAL A 88 8.35 -6.89 -2.55
CA VAL A 88 8.57 -7.25 -1.13
C VAL A 88 9.43 -6.20 -0.41
N ASP A 89 10.48 -5.69 -1.05
CA ASP A 89 11.30 -4.63 -0.44
C ASP A 89 10.48 -3.35 -0.23
N SER A 90 9.60 -3.05 -1.19
CA SER A 90 8.69 -1.92 -1.08
C SER A 90 7.70 -2.13 0.08
N LEU A 91 7.19 -3.33 0.30
CA LEU A 91 6.31 -3.65 1.44
C LEU A 91 7.04 -3.51 2.76
N ASN A 92 8.23 -4.08 2.86
CA ASN A 92 9.02 -4.05 4.10
C ASN A 92 9.36 -2.62 4.52
N THR A 93 9.72 -1.77 3.55
CA THR A 93 10.04 -0.36 3.79
C THR A 93 8.87 0.43 4.36
N TRP A 94 7.67 0.37 3.76
CA TRP A 94 6.53 1.16 4.31
C TRP A 94 5.80 0.50 5.47
N ALA A 95 5.97 -0.81 5.68
CA ALA A 95 5.51 -1.46 6.90
C ALA A 95 6.33 -1.01 8.13
N ASN A 96 7.37 -0.19 7.96
CA ASN A 96 8.30 0.30 8.98
C ASN A 96 8.83 -0.84 9.85
N LEU A 97 9.15 -1.96 9.20
CA LEU A 97 9.85 -3.08 9.81
C LEU A 97 11.32 -2.97 9.47
N GLU A 98 11.89 -1.78 9.65
CA GLU A 98 13.28 -1.48 9.29
C GLU A 98 14.27 -2.43 9.98
N GLN A 99 13.83 -3.07 11.07
CA GLN A 99 14.58 -4.07 11.84
C GLN A 99 14.42 -5.51 11.34
N HIS A 100 13.50 -5.79 10.40
CA HIS A 100 13.27 -7.14 9.89
C HIS A 100 13.92 -7.33 8.51
N THR A 101 14.74 -8.36 8.40
CA THR A 101 15.22 -8.87 7.13
C THR A 101 14.02 -9.33 6.29
N ARG A 102 14.11 -9.24 4.95
CA ARG A 102 13.10 -9.74 4.00
C ARG A 102 12.52 -11.10 4.40
N SER A 103 13.39 -12.03 4.81
CA SER A 103 13.01 -13.37 5.26
C SER A 103 12.17 -13.36 6.53
N GLN A 104 12.51 -12.53 7.51
CA GLN A 104 11.75 -12.39 8.76
C GLN A 104 10.38 -11.78 8.50
N PHE A 105 10.30 -10.75 7.66
CA PHE A 105 9.02 -10.17 7.23
C PHE A 105 8.11 -11.19 6.54
N MET A 106 8.66 -11.97 5.61
CA MET A 106 7.86 -12.97 4.92
C MET A 106 7.44 -14.09 5.87
N ARG A 107 8.31 -14.55 6.79
CA ARG A 107 7.95 -15.55 7.80
C ARG A 107 6.84 -15.08 8.73
N SER A 108 6.80 -13.81 9.13
CA SER A 108 5.71 -13.29 9.98
C SER A 108 4.35 -13.37 9.28
N SER A 109 4.34 -13.46 7.95
CA SER A 109 3.11 -13.70 7.20
C SER A 109 2.56 -15.12 7.35
N CYS A 110 3.33 -16.11 7.80
CA CYS A 110 2.77 -17.43 8.14
C CYS A 110 1.76 -17.32 9.29
N GLU A 111 2.11 -16.54 10.31
CA GLU A 111 1.29 -16.41 11.51
C GLU A 111 0.16 -15.41 11.30
N ARG A 112 -1.08 -15.92 11.30
CA ARG A 112 -2.25 -15.12 10.92
C ARG A 112 -2.50 -13.95 11.84
N GLN A 113 -2.27 -14.11 13.14
CA GLN A 113 -2.53 -13.07 14.12
C GLN A 113 -1.51 -11.94 14.05
N ILE A 114 -0.21 -12.29 14.01
CA ILE A 114 0.86 -11.32 13.78
C ILE A 114 0.64 -10.56 12.47
N TRP A 115 0.33 -11.28 11.38
CA TRP A 115 0.10 -10.65 10.09
C TRP A 115 -1.09 -9.68 10.07
N LYS A 116 -2.18 -10.03 10.77
CA LYS A 116 -3.33 -9.13 10.93
C LYS A 116 -2.93 -7.86 11.68
N THR A 117 -2.24 -7.99 12.81
CA THR A 117 -1.76 -6.85 13.61
C THR A 117 -0.84 -5.94 12.80
N MET A 118 0.11 -6.53 12.07
CA MET A 118 1.02 -5.79 11.19
C MET A 118 0.26 -5.04 10.09
N THR A 119 -0.74 -5.68 9.49
CA THR A 119 -1.57 -5.05 8.45
C THR A 119 -2.33 -3.86 9.02
N VAL A 120 -2.89 -3.98 10.23
CA VAL A 120 -3.60 -2.88 10.90
C VAL A 120 -2.64 -1.74 11.20
N ASN A 121 -1.50 -2.01 11.83
CA ASN A 121 -0.50 -1.01 12.20
C ASN A 121 0.05 -0.24 10.99
N ALA A 122 0.26 -0.92 9.87
CA ALA A 122 0.76 -0.30 8.65
C ALA A 122 -0.32 0.52 7.90
N CYS A 123 -1.60 0.31 8.22
CA CYS A 123 -2.74 1.07 7.68
C CYS A 123 -3.18 2.21 8.61
N SER A 124 -3.09 2.05 9.93
CA SER A 124 -3.59 3.02 10.93
C SER A 124 -2.69 4.23 11.11
N ARG A 125 -1.37 4.06 10.98
CA ARG A 125 -0.34 5.12 11.15
C ARG A 125 -0.45 6.30 10.18
N HIS A 126 -1.41 6.32 9.26
CA HIS A 126 -1.48 7.28 8.15
C HIS A 126 -2.84 7.98 8.05
N SER A 127 -3.67 7.85 9.10
CA SER A 127 -5.02 8.43 9.17
C SER A 127 -5.06 9.69 10.05
N THR A 128 -3.91 10.29 10.36
CA THR A 128 -3.75 11.55 11.09
C THR A 128 -3.07 12.57 10.20
#